data_AF-A0A4Y2NCM9-F1
#
_entry.id   AF-A0A4Y2NCM9-F1
#
_cell.length_a   1.000
_cell.length_b   1.000
_cell.length_c   1.000
_cell.angle_alpha   90.00
_cell.angle_beta   90.00
_cell.angle_gamma   90.00
#
_symmetry.space_group_name_H-M   'P 1'
#
loop_
_entity.id
_entity.type
_entity.pdbx_description
1 polymer ?
#
loop_
_entity_poly.entity_id
_entity_poly.type
_entity_poly.pdbx_seq_one_letter_code
_entity_poly.pdbx_strand_id
1 'polypeptide(L)'
;MDESLVLLRHLLCWDIDDVVTFKLNARNPIYKSNLSETEKQNLLKLNYADALLYDRFVKKFDKEVEAFGRERMAAETAELNKRTLEWYEMCVSDEKPSNKRKKSKHYFNPRVMTLQTWMNVTNETCGSMTVEELPFTEQIRQRQMAIYPQSFKPVILRNKTKTTKLSTIKN
;
A
#
# COMPACT_ATOMS: atom_id res chain seq x y z
N MET A 1 -8.94 0.75 -11.54
CA MET A 1 -8.48 1.22 -10.22
C MET A 1 -9.07 2.60 -9.98
N ASP A 2 -8.82 3.54 -10.90
CA ASP A 2 -9.24 4.94 -10.76
C ASP A 2 -10.76 5.12 -10.60
N GLU A 3 -11.57 4.35 -11.32
CA GLU A 3 -13.03 4.33 -11.16
C GLU A 3 -13.47 3.98 -9.72
N SER A 4 -12.75 3.05 -9.07
CA SER A 4 -13.01 2.69 -7.67
C SER A 4 -12.65 3.82 -6.71
N LEU A 5 -11.61 4.60 -7.02
CA LEU A 5 -11.24 5.78 -6.24
C LEU A 5 -12.26 6.91 -6.41
N VAL A 6 -12.79 7.10 -7.62
CA VAL A 6 -13.90 8.04 -7.88
C VAL A 6 -15.11 7.68 -7.03
N LEU A 7 -15.54 6.41 -7.05
CA LEU A 7 -16.67 5.98 -6.20
C LEU A 7 -16.37 6.16 -4.71
N LEU A 8 -15.17 5.80 -4.25
CA LEU A 8 -14.76 5.97 -2.85
C LEU A 8 -14.80 7.44 -2.41
N ARG A 9 -14.32 8.36 -3.25
CA ARG A 9 -14.34 9.81 -3.01
C ARG A 9 -15.77 10.29 -2.70
N HIS A 10 -16.74 9.89 -3.52
CA HIS A 10 -18.15 10.27 -3.32
C HIS A 10 -18.76 9.62 -2.08
N LEU A 11 -18.44 8.35 -1.80
CA LEU A 11 -18.96 7.64 -0.63
C LEU A 11 -18.49 8.25 0.70
N LEU A 12 -17.29 8.83 0.72
CA LEU A 12 -16.69 9.41 1.92
C LEU A 12 -16.78 10.94 1.98
N CYS A 13 -17.43 11.56 0.99
CA CYS A 13 -17.49 13.02 0.83
C CYS A 13 -16.08 13.66 0.85
N TRP A 14 -15.14 13.01 0.20
CA TRP A 14 -13.74 13.43 0.13
C TRP A 14 -13.48 14.35 -1.07
N ASP A 15 -12.47 15.20 -0.93
CA ASP A 15 -11.98 16.02 -2.02
C ASP A 15 -11.20 15.15 -3.01
N ILE A 16 -10.97 15.69 -4.22
CA ILE A 16 -10.22 14.96 -5.25
C ILE A 16 -8.80 14.65 -4.80
N ASP A 17 -8.19 15.54 -4.01
CA ASP A 17 -6.82 15.40 -3.51
C ASP A 17 -6.68 14.28 -2.47
N ASP A 18 -7.76 13.93 -1.75
CA ASP A 18 -7.75 12.85 -0.76
C ASP A 18 -7.65 11.45 -1.39
N VAL A 19 -7.97 11.33 -2.68
CA VAL A 19 -7.94 10.06 -3.43
C VAL A 19 -6.87 10.02 -4.51
N VAL A 20 -5.99 11.01 -4.58
CA VAL A 20 -4.80 10.97 -5.45
C VAL A 20 -3.86 9.86 -4.96
N THR A 21 -3.38 9.03 -5.88
CA THR A 21 -2.49 7.92 -5.54
C THR A 21 -1.25 7.86 -6.43
N PHE A 22 -0.09 7.60 -5.82
CA PHE A 22 1.14 7.29 -6.55
C PHE A 22 1.41 5.79 -6.53
N LYS A 23 1.92 5.25 -7.64
CA LYS A 23 2.22 3.82 -7.79
C LYS A 23 3.56 3.47 -7.14
N LEU A 24 3.57 3.40 -5.82
CA LEU A 24 4.71 2.90 -5.05
C LEU A 24 4.82 1.37 -5.14
N ASN A 25 6.03 0.84 -4.92
CA ASN A 25 6.32 -0.60 -4.93
C ASN A 25 5.92 -1.33 -6.23
N ALA A 26 5.74 -0.59 -7.33
CA ALA A 26 5.46 -1.18 -8.62
C ALA A 26 6.65 -2.05 -9.03
N ARG A 27 6.40 -3.30 -9.41
CA ARG A 27 7.46 -4.20 -9.90
C ARG A 27 8.12 -3.56 -11.12
N ASN A 28 9.45 -3.48 -11.12
CA ASN A 28 10.21 -2.99 -12.26
C ASN A 28 9.83 -3.84 -13.50
N PRO A 29 9.49 -3.20 -14.63
CA PRO A 29 9.07 -3.89 -15.86
C PRO A 29 10.01 -5.03 -16.29
N ILE A 30 11.32 -4.91 -16.05
CA ILE A 30 12.29 -5.95 -16.43
C ILE A 30 12.09 -7.29 -15.70
N TYR A 31 11.41 -7.28 -14.55
CA TYR A 31 11.10 -8.48 -13.77
C TYR A 31 9.65 -8.93 -13.95
N LYS A 32 8.89 -8.33 -14.87
CA LYS A 32 7.55 -8.78 -15.22
C LYS A 32 7.65 -9.82 -16.32
N SER A 33 7.12 -11.01 -16.07
CA SER A 33 6.93 -12.06 -17.08
C SER A 33 5.46 -12.17 -17.44
N ASN A 34 5.19 -12.44 -18.71
CA ASN A 34 3.84 -12.79 -19.15
C ASN A 34 3.58 -14.26 -18.80
N LEU A 35 2.37 -14.53 -18.30
CA LEU A 35 1.90 -15.88 -18.03
C LEU A 35 1.35 -16.49 -19.32
N SER A 36 1.74 -17.72 -19.62
CA SER A 36 1.09 -18.55 -20.63
C SER A 36 -0.35 -18.86 -20.23
N GLU A 37 -1.17 -19.26 -21.20
CA GLU A 37 -2.57 -19.60 -20.93
C GLU A 37 -2.69 -20.78 -19.96
N THR A 38 -1.83 -21.80 -20.11
CA THR A 38 -1.77 -22.94 -19.18
C THR A 38 -1.44 -22.51 -17.75
N GLU A 39 -0.49 -21.58 -17.56
CA GLU A 39 -0.16 -21.06 -16.23
C GLU A 39 -1.32 -20.29 -15.62
N LYS A 40 -2.04 -19.47 -16.40
CA LYS A 40 -3.24 -18.76 -15.92
C LYS A 40 -4.32 -19.74 -15.46
N GLN A 41 -4.60 -20.78 -16.26
CA GLN A 41 -5.60 -21.78 -15.91
C GLN A 41 -5.21 -22.55 -14.63
N ASN A 42 -3.93 -22.88 -14.47
CA ASN A 42 -3.44 -23.51 -13.24
C ASN A 42 -3.57 -22.58 -12.04
N LEU A 43 -3.23 -21.29 -12.18
CA LEU A 43 -3.38 -20.30 -11.12
C LEU A 43 -4.85 -20.11 -10.72
N LEU A 44 -5.78 -20.08 -11.67
CA LEU A 44 -7.22 -19.99 -11.40
C LEU A 44 -7.74 -21.23 -10.66
N LYS A 45 -7.26 -22.43 -11.00
CA LYS A 45 -7.59 -23.65 -10.26
C LYS A 45 -7.04 -23.63 -8.84
N LEU A 46 -5.80 -23.18 -8.65
CA LEU A 46 -5.16 -23.09 -7.34
C LEU A 46 -5.82 -22.02 -6.45
N ASN A 47 -6.27 -20.91 -7.03
CA ASN A 47 -6.91 -19.79 -6.34
C ASN A 47 -8.42 -19.75 -6.61
N TYR A 48 -9.06 -20.91 -6.75
CA TYR A 48 -10.46 -21.00 -7.18
C TYR A 48 -11.40 -20.21 -6.27
N ALA A 49 -11.20 -20.28 -4.95
CA ALA A 49 -12.02 -19.54 -3.99
C ALA A 49 -11.88 -18.01 -4.17
N ASP A 50 -10.65 -17.52 -4.37
CA ASP A 50 -10.39 -16.09 -4.59
C ASP A 50 -10.93 -15.62 -5.94
N ALA A 51 -10.87 -16.46 -6.98
CA ALA A 51 -11.45 -16.17 -8.28
C ALA A 51 -12.98 -16.01 -8.19
N LEU A 52 -13.66 -16.90 -7.45
CA LEU A 52 -15.11 -16.76 -7.19
C LEU A 52 -15.43 -15.47 -6.44
N LEU A 53 -14.62 -15.11 -5.45
CA LEU A 53 -14.78 -13.88 -4.68
C LEU A 53 -14.60 -12.64 -5.56
N TYR A 54 -13.56 -12.64 -6.38
CA TYR A 54 -13.27 -11.59 -7.35
C TYR A 54 -14.43 -11.39 -8.32
N ASP A 55 -14.92 -12.46 -8.95
CA ASP A 55 -16.04 -12.40 -9.89
C ASP A 55 -17.32 -11.82 -9.28
N ARG A 56 -17.59 -12.15 -8.00
CA ARG A 56 -18.72 -11.60 -7.27
C ARG A 56 -18.59 -10.09 -7.09
N PHE A 57 -17.41 -9.61 -6.72
CA PHE A 57 -17.18 -8.19 -6.45
C PHE A 57 -17.01 -7.35 -7.70
N VAL A 58 -16.46 -7.88 -8.80
CA VAL A 58 -16.45 -7.19 -10.10
C VAL A 58 -17.88 -6.93 -10.58
N LYS A 59 -18.76 -7.95 -10.54
CA LYS A 59 -20.18 -7.78 -10.89
C LYS A 59 -20.90 -6.80 -9.98
N LYS A 60 -20.52 -6.72 -8.70
CA LYS A 60 -21.06 -5.71 -7.79
C LYS A 60 -20.55 -4.32 -8.19
N PHE A 61 -19.25 -4.18 -8.41
CA PHE A 61 -18.61 -2.94 -8.81
C PHE A 61 -19.21 -2.37 -10.10
N ASP A 62 -19.43 -3.20 -11.12
CA ASP A 62 -20.06 -2.78 -12.37
C ASP A 62 -21.45 -2.17 -12.14
N LYS A 63 -22.23 -2.70 -11.20
CA LYS A 63 -23.54 -2.12 -10.85
C LYS A 63 -23.40 -0.75 -10.18
N GLU A 64 -22.39 -0.55 -9.34
CA GLU A 64 -22.10 0.76 -8.75
C GLU A 64 -21.67 1.77 -9.83
N VAL A 65 -20.87 1.33 -10.82
CA VAL A 65 -20.48 2.16 -11.97
C VAL A 65 -21.69 2.54 -12.83
N GLU A 66 -22.60 1.60 -13.10
CA GLU A 66 -23.85 1.91 -13.83
C GLU A 66 -24.74 2.88 -13.06
N ALA A 67 -24.91 2.68 -11.74
CA ALA A 67 -25.71 3.56 -10.89
C ALA A 67 -25.11 4.97 -10.79
N PHE A 68 -23.78 5.08 -10.79
CA PHE A 68 -23.08 6.36 -10.84
C PHE A 68 -23.17 7.05 -12.21
N GLY A 69 -23.33 6.25 -13.27
CA GLY A 69 -23.43 6.69 -14.66
C GLY A 69 -22.07 6.62 -15.39
N ARG A 70 -22.02 5.91 -16.52
CA ARG A 70 -20.76 5.67 -17.27
C ARG A 70 -20.11 6.93 -17.83
N GLU A 71 -20.90 7.87 -18.36
CA GLU A 71 -20.38 9.12 -18.89
C GLU A 71 -19.75 9.97 -17.78
N ARG A 72 -20.45 10.11 -16.65
CA ARG A 72 -19.94 10.77 -15.45
C ARG A 72 -18.69 10.08 -14.91
N MET A 73 -18.69 8.75 -14.83
CA MET A 73 -17.53 7.97 -14.39
C MET A 73 -16.30 8.25 -15.26
N ALA A 74 -16.46 8.28 -16.58
CA ALA A 74 -15.37 8.58 -17.50
C ALA A 74 -14.82 10.00 -17.31
N ALA A 75 -15.70 10.99 -17.17
CA ALA A 75 -15.32 12.38 -16.94
C ALA A 75 -14.57 12.57 -15.60
N GLU A 76 -15.10 12.02 -14.50
CA GLU A 76 -14.47 12.13 -13.20
C GLU A 76 -13.17 11.33 -13.08
N THR A 77 -13.07 10.18 -13.78
CA THR A 77 -11.82 9.43 -13.88
C THR A 77 -10.75 10.21 -14.65
N ALA A 78 -11.14 10.89 -15.74
CA ALA A 78 -10.21 11.75 -16.48
C ALA A 78 -9.71 12.92 -15.61
N GLU A 79 -10.59 13.53 -14.82
CA GLU A 79 -10.21 14.60 -13.89
C GLU A 79 -9.28 14.10 -12.77
N LEU A 80 -9.57 12.94 -12.18
CA LEU A 80 -8.69 12.31 -11.19
C LEU A 80 -7.31 12.00 -11.78
N ASN A 81 -7.24 11.51 -13.01
CA ASN A 81 -5.98 11.20 -13.69
C ASN A 81 -5.17 12.48 -13.98
N LYS A 82 -5.83 13.54 -14.43
CA LYS A 82 -5.20 14.85 -14.60
C LYS A 82 -4.65 15.37 -13.27
N ARG A 83 -5.46 15.35 -12.21
CA ARG A 83 -5.04 15.83 -10.90
C ARG A 83 -3.88 15.02 -10.31
N THR A 84 -3.91 13.70 -10.52
CA THR A 84 -2.82 12.80 -10.13
C THR A 84 -1.53 13.14 -10.87
N LEU A 85 -1.60 13.46 -12.16
CA LEU A 85 -0.44 13.87 -12.96
C LEU A 85 0.15 15.20 -12.46
N GLU A 86 -0.69 16.20 -12.15
CA GLU A 86 -0.24 17.48 -11.60
C GLU A 86 0.54 17.30 -10.28
N TRP A 87 0.01 16.49 -9.36
CA TRP A 87 0.72 16.13 -8.13
C TRP A 87 2.01 15.37 -8.43
N TYR A 88 1.96 14.44 -9.39
CA TYR A 88 3.12 13.63 -9.76
C TYR A 88 4.27 14.49 -10.27
N GLU A 89 4.02 15.37 -11.24
CA GLU A 89 5.03 16.27 -11.81
C GLU A 89 5.59 17.24 -10.77
N MET A 90 4.74 17.71 -9.86
CA MET A 90 5.15 18.58 -8.76
C MET A 90 6.06 17.87 -7.76
N CYS A 91 5.77 16.61 -7.42
CA CYS A 91 6.45 15.91 -6.34
C CYS A 91 7.63 15.05 -6.81
N VAL A 92 7.54 14.44 -8.00
CA VAL A 92 8.43 13.36 -8.45
C VAL A 92 9.41 13.86 -9.49
N SER A 93 10.70 13.69 -9.21
CA SER A 93 11.78 14.05 -10.13
C SER A 93 12.24 12.88 -11.00
N ASP A 94 12.15 11.65 -10.47
CA ASP A 94 12.66 10.45 -11.16
C ASP A 94 12.09 9.16 -10.54
N GLU A 95 12.09 8.07 -11.31
CA GLU A 95 11.78 6.72 -10.86
C GLU A 95 13.01 5.83 -10.94
N LYS A 96 13.42 5.24 -9.82
CA LYS A 96 14.59 4.34 -9.80
C LYS A 96 14.25 2.98 -9.22
N PRO A 97 14.92 1.90 -9.67
CA PRO A 97 14.88 0.65 -8.95
C PRO A 97 15.22 0.91 -7.48
N SER A 98 14.46 0.27 -6.60
CA SER A 98 14.73 0.30 -5.18
C SER A 98 16.19 -0.11 -4.97
N ASN A 99 16.91 0.59 -4.09
CA ASN A 99 18.30 0.28 -3.73
C ASN A 99 18.45 0.04 -2.22
N LYS A 100 19.27 -0.95 -1.84
CA LYS A 100 19.47 -1.33 -0.44
C LYS A 100 20.10 -0.16 0.31
N ARG A 101 19.37 0.45 1.25
CA ARG A 101 19.93 1.45 2.16
C ARG A 101 20.88 0.75 3.13
N LYS A 102 22.10 1.26 3.27
CA LYS A 102 23.19 0.65 4.09
C LYS A 102 22.80 0.38 5.55
N LYS A 103 21.68 0.93 6.05
CA LYS A 103 21.16 0.78 7.43
C LYS A 103 19.63 0.62 7.51
N SER A 104 18.99 -0.01 6.53
CA SER A 104 17.54 -0.25 6.63
C SER A 104 17.22 -1.28 7.73
N LYS A 105 16.33 -0.93 8.65
CA LYS A 105 15.68 -1.89 9.58
C LYS A 105 14.67 -2.79 8.87
N HIS A 106 14.22 -2.38 7.69
CA HIS A 106 13.13 -2.99 6.94
C HIS A 106 13.65 -3.86 5.80
N TYR A 107 12.90 -4.95 5.52
CA TYR A 107 13.11 -5.74 4.32
C TYR A 107 13.01 -4.86 3.07
N PHE A 108 13.78 -5.24 2.06
CA PHE A 108 13.98 -4.46 0.86
C PHE A 108 13.88 -5.38 -0.35
N ASN A 109 13.09 -4.98 -1.36
CA ASN A 109 12.93 -5.72 -2.60
C ASN A 109 13.61 -4.96 -3.76
N PRO A 110 14.73 -5.44 -4.33
CA PRO A 110 15.41 -4.76 -5.45
C PRO A 110 14.60 -4.77 -6.75
N ARG A 111 13.48 -5.49 -6.81
CA ARG A 111 12.67 -5.66 -8.02
C ARG A 111 11.51 -4.67 -8.13
N VAL A 112 11.41 -3.69 -7.24
CA VAL A 112 10.37 -2.65 -7.29
C VAL A 112 10.95 -1.28 -7.62
N MET A 113 10.12 -0.39 -8.14
CA MET A 113 10.44 1.01 -8.40
C MET A 113 10.18 1.86 -7.15
N THR A 114 10.96 2.93 -7.01
CA THR A 114 10.86 3.94 -5.95
C THR A 114 10.85 5.32 -6.59
N LEU A 115 10.08 6.24 -6.00
CA LEU A 115 9.98 7.62 -6.45
C LEU A 115 11.05 8.47 -5.78
N GLN A 116 11.72 9.32 -6.54
CA GLN A 116 12.61 10.36 -6.04
C GLN A 116 11.89 11.69 -6.08
N THR A 117 12.09 12.53 -5.06
CA THR A 117 11.52 13.87 -4.99
C THR A 117 12.50 14.93 -5.45
N TRP A 118 12.00 16.08 -5.91
CA TRP A 118 12.86 17.24 -6.11
C TRP A 118 13.49 17.68 -4.78
N MET A 119 14.77 18.08 -4.81
CA MET A 119 15.52 18.46 -3.59
C MET A 119 14.94 19.72 -2.90
N ASN A 120 14.13 20.51 -3.60
CA ASN A 120 13.55 21.77 -3.15
C ASN A 120 12.06 21.65 -2.76
N VAL A 121 11.45 20.46 -2.79
CA VAL A 121 10.06 20.32 -2.36
C VAL A 121 9.98 20.44 -0.84
N THR A 122 9.47 21.56 -0.34
CA THR A 122 9.15 21.78 1.08
C THR A 122 7.74 21.31 1.45
N ASN A 123 6.97 20.84 0.46
CA ASN A 123 5.61 20.36 0.67
C ASN A 123 5.61 19.00 1.39
N GLU A 124 5.12 19.00 2.64
CA GLU A 124 5.01 17.80 3.48
C GLU A 124 4.15 16.71 2.84
N THR A 125 3.17 17.09 2.03
CA THR A 125 2.29 16.17 1.29
C THR A 125 3.09 15.38 0.25
N CYS A 126 3.92 16.04 -0.55
CA CYS A 126 4.80 15.36 -1.50
C CYS A 126 5.72 14.36 -0.78
N GLY A 127 6.34 14.79 0.34
CA GLY A 127 7.17 13.90 1.15
C GLY A 127 6.40 12.66 1.63
N SER A 128 5.16 12.85 2.07
CA SER A 128 4.30 11.75 2.55
C SER A 128 3.88 10.81 1.40
N MET A 129 3.58 11.35 0.21
CA MET A 129 3.11 10.58 -0.95
C MET A 129 4.23 9.77 -1.63
N THR A 130 5.50 10.20 -1.52
CA THR A 130 6.63 9.50 -2.16
C THR A 130 7.41 8.58 -1.23
N VAL A 131 7.18 8.65 0.09
CA VAL A 131 7.86 7.79 1.06
C VAL A 131 7.35 6.35 0.93
N GLU A 132 8.29 5.40 0.99
CA GLU A 132 7.99 3.96 1.00
C GLU A 132 7.10 3.55 2.20
N GLU A 133 6.25 2.54 1.99
CA GLU A 133 5.25 2.06 2.97
C GLU A 133 5.81 1.84 4.39
N LEU A 134 6.95 1.13 4.51
CA LEU A 134 7.50 0.74 5.81
C LEU A 134 8.01 1.94 6.62
N PRO A 135 8.86 2.83 6.06
CA PRO A 135 9.16 4.12 6.69
C PRO A 135 7.93 4.98 6.98
N PHE A 136 6.94 5.04 6.08
CA PHE A 136 5.73 5.84 6.28
C PHE A 136 4.91 5.35 7.48
N THR A 137 4.71 4.03 7.56
CA THR A 137 3.98 3.39 8.66
C THR A 137 4.65 3.66 10.00
N GLU A 138 5.98 3.65 10.06
CA GLU A 138 6.72 3.99 11.27
C GLU A 138 6.52 5.45 11.69
N GLN A 139 6.48 6.40 10.75
CA GLN A 139 6.16 7.80 11.05
C GLN A 139 4.74 7.94 11.62
N ILE A 140 3.75 7.24 11.04
CA ILE A 140 2.37 7.24 11.55
C ILE A 140 2.34 6.67 12.97
N ARG A 141 2.99 5.52 13.22
CA ARG A 141 3.04 4.90 14.54
C ARG A 141 3.65 5.82 15.58
N GLN A 142 4.76 6.48 15.26
CA GLN A 142 5.41 7.42 16.19
C GLN A 142 4.49 8.59 16.54
N ARG A 143 3.77 9.15 15.56
CA ARG A 143 2.75 10.19 15.81
C ARG A 143 1.60 9.67 16.68
N GLN A 144 1.07 8.47 16.38
CA GLN A 144 0.01 7.86 17.18
C GLN A 144 0.44 7.57 18.62
N MET A 145 1.68 7.12 18.84
CA MET A 145 2.24 6.89 20.17
C MET A 145 2.39 8.18 20.96
N ALA A 146 2.77 9.28 20.30
CA ALA A 146 2.85 10.59 20.92
C ALA A 146 1.47 11.13 21.33
N ILE A 147 0.44 10.90 20.50
CA ILE A 147 -0.94 11.35 20.77
C ILE A 147 -1.62 10.45 21.82
N TYR A 148 -1.39 9.14 21.76
CA TYR A 148 -2.09 8.14 22.60
C TYR A 148 -1.12 7.27 23.41
N PRO A 149 -0.24 7.83 24.25
CA PRO A 149 0.83 7.08 24.92
C PRO A 149 0.30 5.95 25.83
N GLN A 150 -0.91 6.10 26.36
CA GLN A 150 -1.54 5.09 27.21
C GLN A 150 -1.89 3.80 26.45
N SER A 151 -2.26 3.92 25.16
CA SER A 151 -2.65 2.79 24.30
C SER A 151 -1.45 1.94 23.86
N PHE A 152 -0.23 2.47 23.99
CA PHE A 152 1.01 1.81 23.56
C PHE A 152 1.92 1.44 24.74
N LYS A 153 1.38 1.38 25.96
CA LYS A 153 2.13 0.88 27.11
C LYS A 153 2.59 -0.56 26.82
N PRO A 154 3.89 -0.86 26.96
CA PRO A 154 4.36 -2.23 26.79
C PRO A 154 3.64 -3.13 27.78
N VAL A 155 3.15 -4.27 27.30
CA VAL A 155 2.64 -5.33 28.17
C VAL A 155 3.81 -5.79 29.03
N ILE A 156 3.77 -5.46 30.32
CA ILE A 156 4.76 -5.96 31.27
C ILE A 156 4.49 -7.45 31.44
N LEU A 157 5.19 -8.28 30.66
CA LEU A 157 5.23 -9.71 30.91
C LEU A 157 5.92 -9.93 32.26
N ARG A 158 5.13 -10.22 33.29
CA ARG A 158 5.68 -10.67 34.58
C ARG A 158 6.48 -11.94 34.34
N ASN A 159 7.80 -11.85 34.46
CA ASN A 159 8.67 -13.02 34.52
C ASN A 159 8.18 -13.94 35.63
N LYS A 160 7.68 -15.14 35.27
CA LYS A 160 7.54 -16.24 36.22
C LYS A 160 8.95 -16.76 36.53
N THR A 161 9.60 -16.19 37.52
CA THR A 161 10.80 -16.80 38.12
C THR A 161 10.37 -17.95 39.02
N LYS A 162 10.79 -19.17 38.67
CA LYS A 162 11.51 -20.14 39.52
C LYS A 162 11.45 -21.54 38.91
N THR A 163 12.51 -21.90 38.20
CA THR A 163 12.88 -23.28 37.89
C THR A 163 13.23 -24.00 39.19
N THR A 164 12.41 -24.97 39.57
CA THR A 164 12.67 -25.91 40.67
C THR A 164 13.88 -26.77 40.29
N LYS A 165 14.93 -26.78 41.11
CA LYS A 165 16.04 -27.74 41.00
C LYS A 165 15.49 -29.15 41.19
N LEU A 166 15.61 -30.03 40.19
CA LEU A 166 15.58 -31.47 40.41
C LEU A 166 17.01 -31.95 40.70
N SER A 167 17.21 -32.42 41.92
CA SER A 167 18.38 -33.16 42.36
C SER A 167 18.54 -34.47 41.58
N THR A 168 19.71 -34.67 41.00
CA THR A 168 20.18 -35.94 40.46
C THR A 168 20.32 -36.96 41.60
N ILE A 169 19.53 -38.04 41.55
CA ILE A 169 19.75 -39.24 42.34
C ILE A 169 20.79 -40.07 41.59
N LYS A 170 21.94 -40.30 42.24
CA LYS A 170 22.93 -41.31 41.83
C LYS A 170 22.35 -42.70 42.07
N ASN A 171 22.51 -43.58 41.09
CA ASN A 171 22.80 -45.00 41.29
C ASN A 171 23.82 -45.39 40.21
#